data_AF-A0A2D6HET5-F1
#
_entry.id   AF-A0A2D6HET5-F1
#
_cell.length_a   1.000
_cell.length_b   1.000
_cell.length_c   1.000
_cell.angle_alpha   90.00
_cell.angle_beta   90.00
_cell.angle_gamma   90.00
#
_symmetry.space_group_name_H-M   'P 1'
#
loop_
_entity.id
_entity.type
_entity.pdbx_description
1 polymer ?
#
loop_
_entity_poly.entity_id
_entity_poly.type
_entity_poly.pdbx_seq_one_letter_code
_entity_poly.pdbx_strand_id
1 'polypeptide(L)'
;MKIQNLLLSAVGLALTASTASADLLMTEIVDGTLPGGQPKWAELTNTDASGSIDLTLYSFGNFNNGGTTLGGGAATVLTGSLDAGASYIISYEADNGPGSSMFFSVYGTDPDLYMGGGFVNGDDVLALFLGAATGDGTNATTIDIYGDLGIDGSGTAWEYTDSYAYRCGDTANGGVFTTTDWTIPGANTLENGCSGDDTCEQANLLAQTTPGCHAGCGGGGGCGGGGIGTAYCFCDGTGTTSPCGNAGGAGEGCANGSGLGGTLGASGSTSLSAGDLVLEGSQAIATQPGLFFQGDLQIAGGAGVVFGDGLRCAGTNVIRLEVVVSDANGDSSTTIDIGAGGGAAAGDSKEYQLWYRDPASSPCGSTFNLTNGFSISWDA
;
A
#
# COMPACT_ATOMS: atom_id res chain seq x y z
N MET A 1 26.57 61.69 -39.01
CA MET A 1 25.55 61.22 -38.05
C MET A 1 25.19 59.80 -38.44
N LYS A 2 25.79 58.80 -37.77
CA LYS A 2 25.65 57.37 -38.10
C LYS A 2 24.50 56.81 -37.27
N ILE A 3 23.47 56.27 -37.93
CA ILE A 3 22.37 55.55 -37.30
C ILE A 3 22.79 54.09 -37.18
N GLN A 4 22.92 53.59 -35.95
CA GLN A 4 23.15 52.17 -35.67
C GLN A 4 21.80 51.44 -35.65
N ASN A 5 21.64 50.46 -36.55
CA ASN A 5 20.53 49.51 -36.52
C ASN A 5 20.80 48.45 -35.43
N LEU A 6 19.92 48.38 -34.44
CA LEU A 6 19.89 47.33 -33.42
C LEU A 6 19.04 46.17 -33.96
N LEU A 7 19.68 45.04 -34.26
CA LEU A 7 18.99 43.77 -34.56
C LEU A 7 18.61 43.12 -33.22
N LEU A 8 17.31 43.05 -32.94
CA LEU A 8 16.76 42.25 -31.85
C LEU A 8 16.70 40.78 -32.30
N SER A 9 17.55 39.93 -31.73
CA SER A 9 17.47 38.48 -31.92
C SER A 9 16.48 37.92 -30.90
N ALA A 10 15.29 37.52 -31.36
CA ALA A 10 14.33 36.80 -30.53
C ALA A 10 14.83 35.36 -30.35
N VAL A 11 15.34 35.04 -29.16
CA VAL A 11 15.59 33.65 -28.76
C VAL A 11 14.24 33.04 -28.39
N GLY A 12 13.70 32.21 -29.29
CA GLY A 12 12.52 31.40 -29.00
C GLY A 12 12.89 30.35 -27.95
N LEU A 13 12.35 30.50 -26.75
CA LEU A 13 12.41 29.48 -25.72
C LEU A 13 11.52 28.32 -26.18
N ALA A 14 12.13 27.26 -26.71
CA ALA A 14 11.43 26.02 -26.99
C ALA A 14 11.05 25.40 -25.65
N LEU A 15 9.79 25.60 -25.25
CA LEU A 15 9.19 24.89 -24.13
C LEU A 15 9.07 23.43 -24.56
N THR A 16 10.00 22.58 -24.10
CA THR A 16 9.82 21.14 -24.17
C THR A 16 8.66 20.82 -23.25
N ALA A 17 7.48 20.55 -23.80
CA ALA A 17 6.42 19.92 -23.05
C ALA A 17 6.98 18.58 -22.57
N SER A 18 7.23 18.47 -21.26
CA SER A 18 7.40 17.18 -20.62
C SER A 18 6.13 16.40 -20.92
N THR A 19 6.26 15.30 -21.66
CA THR A 19 5.24 14.26 -21.65
C THR A 19 5.06 13.88 -20.19
N ALA A 20 3.92 14.19 -19.59
CA ALA A 20 3.57 13.68 -18.29
C ALA A 20 3.53 12.15 -18.43
N SER A 21 4.62 11.47 -18.09
CA SER A 21 4.50 10.16 -17.48
C SER A 21 3.76 10.45 -16.19
N ALA A 22 2.54 9.97 -16.07
CA ALA A 22 1.82 10.13 -14.83
C ALA A 22 2.20 8.96 -13.96
N ASP A 23 3.16 9.21 -13.08
CA ASP A 23 3.69 8.23 -12.15
C ASP A 23 2.71 7.97 -10.98
N LEU A 24 1.46 8.46 -11.06
CA LEU A 24 0.37 8.18 -10.13
C LEU A 24 -0.75 7.45 -10.90
N LEU A 25 -1.08 6.23 -10.46
CA LEU A 25 -2.03 5.34 -11.13
C LEU A 25 -3.16 4.93 -10.19
N MET A 26 -4.38 4.73 -10.70
CA MET A 26 -5.36 3.91 -9.97
C MET A 26 -4.95 2.45 -10.06
N THR A 27 -4.84 1.74 -8.95
CA THR A 27 -4.28 0.37 -8.91
C THR A 27 -5.22 -0.68 -8.36
N GLU A 28 -6.17 -0.30 -7.52
CA GLU A 28 -7.21 -1.19 -7.00
C GLU A 28 -8.52 -0.42 -6.85
N ILE A 29 -9.65 -1.07 -7.16
CA ILE A 29 -11.00 -0.51 -7.01
C ILE A 29 -11.89 -1.58 -6.42
N VAL A 30 -12.67 -1.24 -5.40
CA VAL A 30 -13.49 -2.21 -4.66
C VAL A 30 -14.88 -1.65 -4.39
N ASP A 31 -15.89 -2.49 -4.64
CA ASP A 31 -17.27 -2.32 -4.20
C ASP A 31 -17.64 -3.50 -3.28
N GLY A 32 -17.46 -3.31 -1.97
CA GLY A 32 -17.68 -4.36 -0.98
C GLY A 32 -19.15 -4.64 -0.69
N THR A 33 -19.40 -5.82 -0.10
CA THR A 33 -20.74 -6.39 0.08
C THR A 33 -21.27 -6.29 1.51
N LEU A 34 -20.40 -5.99 2.48
CA LEU A 34 -20.76 -5.95 3.90
C LEU A 34 -21.84 -4.90 4.18
N PRO A 35 -22.52 -4.93 5.34
CA PRO A 35 -23.69 -4.11 5.60
C PRO A 35 -23.56 -2.65 5.15
N GLY A 36 -24.46 -2.24 4.25
CA GLY A 36 -24.43 -0.94 3.60
C GLY A 36 -23.67 -0.91 2.26
N GLY A 37 -23.24 -2.06 1.75
CA GLY A 37 -22.41 -2.19 0.55
C GLY A 37 -21.04 -1.59 0.81
N GLN A 38 -20.35 -2.04 1.86
CA GLN A 38 -19.07 -1.46 2.28
C GLN A 38 -18.01 -2.56 2.49
N PRO A 39 -16.72 -2.19 2.55
CA PRO A 39 -16.15 -0.89 2.19
C PRO A 39 -16.16 -0.64 0.68
N LYS A 40 -16.21 0.63 0.28
CA LYS A 40 -16.03 1.06 -1.12
C LYS A 40 -14.85 2.00 -1.21
N TRP A 41 -13.87 1.67 -2.04
CA TRP A 41 -12.62 2.41 -2.06
C TRP A 41 -11.88 2.24 -3.37
N ALA A 42 -10.93 3.14 -3.59
CA ALA A 42 -9.95 3.07 -4.66
C ALA A 42 -8.55 3.32 -4.09
N GLU A 43 -7.56 2.68 -4.67
CA GLU A 43 -6.14 2.90 -4.39
C GLU A 43 -5.50 3.70 -5.52
N LEU A 44 -4.69 4.69 -5.14
CA LEU A 44 -3.72 5.32 -6.01
C LEU A 44 -2.31 4.90 -5.62
N THR A 45 -1.47 4.51 -6.57
CA THR A 45 -0.07 4.16 -6.30
C THR A 45 0.88 5.09 -7.04
N ASN A 46 1.92 5.55 -6.35
CA ASN A 46 3.05 6.21 -6.97
C ASN A 46 4.00 5.15 -7.56
N THR A 47 4.03 5.04 -8.89
CA THR A 47 4.90 4.12 -9.63
C THR A 47 6.24 4.77 -10.04
N ASP A 48 6.52 6.01 -9.63
CA ASP A 48 7.86 6.58 -9.75
C ASP A 48 8.83 5.74 -8.90
N ALA A 49 9.94 5.33 -9.49
CA ALA A 49 10.96 4.53 -8.83
C ALA A 49 11.76 5.31 -7.77
N SER A 50 11.67 6.64 -7.72
CA SER A 50 12.52 7.46 -6.84
C SER A 50 11.95 8.81 -6.40
N GLY A 51 10.89 9.29 -7.04
CA GLY A 51 10.28 10.59 -6.78
C GLY A 51 9.06 10.50 -5.85
N SER A 52 8.91 11.49 -4.96
CA SER A 52 7.66 11.72 -4.24
C SER A 52 6.74 12.62 -5.08
N ILE A 53 5.45 12.29 -5.12
CA ILE A 53 4.41 13.03 -5.85
C ILE A 53 3.66 13.95 -4.90
N ASP A 54 3.55 15.23 -5.26
CA ASP A 54 2.68 16.18 -4.54
C ASP A 54 1.21 15.95 -4.94
N LEU A 55 0.46 15.27 -4.06
CA LEU A 55 -0.94 14.94 -4.31
C LEU A 55 -1.84 16.17 -4.32
N THR A 56 -1.41 17.31 -3.75
CA THR A 56 -2.22 18.55 -3.76
C THR A 56 -2.44 19.13 -5.15
N LEU A 57 -1.69 18.64 -6.15
CA LEU A 57 -1.86 18.97 -7.56
C LEU A 57 -2.94 18.12 -8.24
N TYR A 58 -3.42 17.06 -7.60
CA TYR A 58 -4.32 16.08 -8.18
C TYR A 58 -5.73 16.18 -7.58
N SER A 59 -6.71 15.71 -8.34
CA SER A 59 -8.07 15.48 -7.82
C SER A 59 -8.65 14.17 -8.32
N PHE A 60 -9.51 13.56 -7.51
CA PHE A 60 -10.15 12.27 -7.77
C PHE A 60 -11.67 12.40 -7.72
N GLY A 61 -12.37 11.72 -8.61
CA GLY A 61 -13.83 11.76 -8.64
C GLY A 61 -14.42 10.65 -9.50
N ASN A 62 -15.74 10.62 -9.52
CA ASN A 62 -16.51 9.61 -10.25
C ASN A 62 -17.58 10.25 -11.15
N PHE A 63 -18.04 9.53 -12.16
CA PHE A 63 -19.15 9.89 -13.02
C PHE A 63 -20.26 8.85 -12.89
N ASN A 64 -21.45 9.32 -12.49
CA ASN A 64 -22.48 8.41 -12.03
C ASN A 64 -23.32 7.80 -13.16
N ASN A 65 -23.47 6.48 -13.17
CA ASN A 65 -24.51 5.76 -13.92
C ASN A 65 -24.56 6.18 -15.41
N GLY A 66 -23.40 6.18 -16.08
CA GLY A 66 -23.26 6.65 -17.47
C GLY A 66 -23.31 8.17 -17.66
N GLY A 67 -23.16 8.93 -16.58
CA GLY A 67 -23.02 10.38 -16.61
C GLY A 67 -21.73 10.84 -17.29
N THR A 68 -21.72 12.10 -17.72
CA THR A 68 -20.55 12.78 -18.29
C THR A 68 -20.15 14.01 -17.46
N THR A 69 -20.77 14.18 -16.30
CA THR A 69 -20.44 15.20 -15.30
C THR A 69 -20.09 14.53 -13.98
N LEU A 70 -19.10 15.07 -13.28
CA LEU A 70 -18.61 14.58 -12.00
C LEU A 70 -19.75 14.51 -10.97
N GLY A 71 -19.80 13.41 -10.21
CA GLY A 71 -20.65 13.25 -9.04
C GLY A 71 -20.39 14.37 -8.05
N GLY A 72 -21.43 15.11 -7.65
CA GLY A 72 -21.29 16.31 -6.80
C GLY A 72 -20.81 17.58 -7.53
N GLY A 73 -20.53 17.52 -8.83
CA GLY A 73 -20.16 18.66 -9.68
C GLY A 73 -18.67 19.03 -9.67
N ALA A 74 -17.85 18.37 -8.85
CA ALA A 74 -16.40 18.55 -8.81
C ALA A 74 -15.71 17.29 -8.25
N ALA A 75 -14.46 17.09 -8.65
CA ALA A 75 -13.58 16.08 -8.07
C ALA A 75 -12.98 16.61 -6.76
N THR A 76 -12.68 15.72 -5.81
CA THR A 76 -12.03 16.06 -4.55
C THR A 76 -10.54 16.24 -4.78
N VAL A 77 -10.01 17.41 -4.40
CA VAL A 77 -8.56 17.66 -4.42
C VAL A 77 -7.90 16.82 -3.34
N LEU A 78 -6.87 16.06 -3.72
CA LEU A 78 -6.14 15.19 -2.80
C LEU A 78 -5.22 16.01 -1.89
N THR A 79 -4.70 15.38 -0.85
CA THR A 79 -3.87 16.06 0.15
C THR A 79 -2.58 15.30 0.43
N GLY A 80 -1.54 16.02 0.83
CA GLY A 80 -0.25 15.43 1.19
C GLY A 80 0.65 15.16 -0.01
N SER A 81 1.62 14.28 0.20
CA SER A 81 2.56 13.77 -0.79
C SER A 81 2.61 12.26 -0.70
N LEU A 82 2.94 11.60 -1.80
CA LEU A 82 3.03 10.15 -1.90
C LEU A 82 4.43 9.76 -2.33
N ASP A 83 5.17 9.07 -1.47
CA ASP A 83 6.53 8.64 -1.78
C ASP A 83 6.56 7.53 -2.84
N ALA A 84 7.72 7.33 -3.45
CA ALA A 84 7.92 6.30 -4.48
C ALA A 84 7.47 4.92 -3.98
N GLY A 85 6.65 4.22 -4.76
CA GLY A 85 6.09 2.91 -4.43
C GLY A 85 4.98 2.91 -3.37
N ALA A 86 4.65 4.05 -2.78
CA ALA A 86 3.60 4.13 -1.76
C ALA A 86 2.20 4.20 -2.40
N SER A 87 1.20 3.76 -1.64
CA SER A 87 -0.22 3.81 -1.98
C SER A 87 -0.96 4.87 -1.16
N TYR A 88 -2.03 5.42 -1.74
CA TYR A 88 -2.95 6.36 -1.14
C TYR A 88 -4.39 5.83 -1.29
N ILE A 89 -5.03 5.53 -0.17
CA ILE A 89 -6.34 4.90 -0.13
C ILE A 89 -7.45 5.94 0.00
N ILE A 90 -8.39 5.88 -0.92
CA ILE A 90 -9.56 6.77 -0.99
C ILE A 90 -10.80 5.93 -0.69
N SER A 91 -11.44 6.16 0.46
CA SER A 91 -12.70 5.52 0.82
C SER A 91 -13.90 6.42 0.52
N TYR A 92 -14.96 5.83 -0.01
CA TYR A 92 -16.27 6.48 -0.22
C TYR A 92 -17.17 6.43 1.03
N GLU A 93 -16.64 5.95 2.15
CA GLU A 93 -17.31 6.00 3.44
C GLU A 93 -17.30 7.41 4.04
N ALA A 94 -18.22 7.65 4.97
CA ALA A 94 -18.26 8.92 5.71
C ALA A 94 -17.17 8.94 6.78
N ASP A 95 -16.49 10.07 6.92
CA ASP A 95 -15.57 10.31 8.04
C ASP A 95 -16.36 10.46 9.35
N ASN A 96 -16.38 9.38 10.14
CA ASN A 96 -16.94 9.36 11.49
C ASN A 96 -15.84 9.33 12.56
N GLY A 97 -14.60 9.65 12.18
CA GLY A 97 -13.41 9.60 13.01
C GLY A 97 -12.58 8.31 12.83
N PRO A 98 -11.32 8.30 13.30
CA PRO A 98 -10.42 7.16 13.16
C PRO A 98 -11.00 5.87 13.74
N GLY A 99 -10.78 4.75 13.07
CA GLY A 99 -11.16 3.43 13.57
C GLY A 99 -12.64 3.08 13.42
N SER A 100 -13.42 3.88 12.70
CA SER A 100 -14.90 3.78 12.69
C SER A 100 -15.52 3.29 11.38
N SER A 101 -14.72 3.20 10.31
CA SER A 101 -15.17 2.76 8.99
C SER A 101 -15.24 1.23 8.88
N MET A 102 -16.06 0.74 7.95
CA MET A 102 -16.02 -0.66 7.52
C MET A 102 -14.67 -1.00 6.91
N PHE A 103 -14.03 -0.08 6.19
CA PHE A 103 -12.65 -0.25 5.72
C PHE A 103 -11.72 -0.57 6.89
N PHE A 104 -11.75 0.23 7.97
CA PHE A 104 -10.95 -0.04 9.16
C PHE A 104 -11.32 -1.38 9.82
N SER A 105 -12.61 -1.70 9.90
CA SER A 105 -13.05 -2.97 10.49
C SER A 105 -12.55 -4.19 9.71
N VAL A 106 -12.36 -4.07 8.39
CA VAL A 106 -11.86 -5.16 7.54
C VAL A 106 -10.33 -5.20 7.56
N TYR A 107 -9.66 -4.08 7.32
CA TYR A 107 -8.21 -4.04 7.06
C TYR A 107 -7.37 -3.58 8.26
N GLY A 108 -8.00 -3.16 9.35
CA GLY A 108 -7.32 -2.75 10.59
C GLY A 108 -6.59 -1.40 10.50
N THR A 109 -6.76 -0.65 9.41
CA THR A 109 -6.14 0.65 9.16
C THR A 109 -7.18 1.63 8.61
N ASP A 110 -6.99 2.93 8.86
CA ASP A 110 -7.83 3.97 8.26
C ASP A 110 -7.35 4.25 6.82
N PRO A 111 -8.25 4.61 5.89
CA PRO A 111 -7.87 5.13 4.58
C PRO A 111 -7.24 6.51 4.71
N ASP A 112 -6.43 6.91 3.72
CA ASP A 112 -5.78 8.22 3.70
C ASP A 112 -6.76 9.37 3.43
N LEU A 113 -7.86 9.09 2.73
CA LEU A 113 -8.92 10.05 2.45
C LEU A 113 -10.31 9.42 2.56
N TYR A 114 -11.18 10.08 3.31
CA TYR A 114 -12.63 9.85 3.30
C TYR A 114 -13.29 10.87 2.37
N MET A 115 -13.78 10.43 1.21
CA MET A 115 -14.49 11.31 0.27
C MET A 115 -15.96 11.50 0.63
N GLY A 116 -16.55 10.56 1.38
CA GLY A 116 -17.93 10.63 1.83
C GLY A 116 -18.96 10.52 0.69
N GLY A 117 -20.07 9.84 1.00
CA GLY A 117 -21.19 9.69 0.07
C GLY A 117 -20.97 8.54 -0.90
N GLY A 118 -21.76 7.47 -0.73
CA GLY A 118 -21.79 6.31 -1.61
C GLY A 118 -22.29 6.68 -3.01
N PHE A 119 -21.42 7.32 -3.79
CA PHE A 119 -21.64 7.66 -5.19
C PHE A 119 -20.99 6.65 -6.13
N VAL A 120 -20.52 5.52 -5.62
CA VAL A 120 -20.01 4.44 -6.45
C VAL A 120 -20.73 3.16 -6.07
N ASN A 121 -21.27 2.43 -7.05
CA ASN A 121 -22.00 1.18 -6.84
C ASN A 121 -21.63 0.10 -7.87
N GLY A 122 -20.37 0.13 -8.29
CA GLY A 122 -19.78 -0.92 -9.11
C GLY A 122 -20.00 -0.78 -10.61
N ASP A 123 -20.68 0.27 -11.05
CA ASP A 123 -20.97 0.56 -12.45
C ASP A 123 -20.68 2.03 -12.83
N ASP A 124 -20.02 2.76 -11.94
CA ASP A 124 -19.64 4.16 -12.16
C ASP A 124 -18.20 4.28 -12.66
N VAL A 125 -17.93 5.32 -13.45
CA VAL A 125 -16.59 5.61 -13.96
C VAL A 125 -15.80 6.37 -12.90
N LEU A 126 -14.56 5.96 -12.63
CA LEU A 126 -13.64 6.68 -11.73
C LEU A 126 -12.55 7.38 -12.53
N ALA A 127 -12.13 8.56 -12.11
CA ALA A 127 -11.13 9.35 -12.81
C ALA A 127 -10.18 10.10 -11.87
N LEU A 128 -8.90 10.03 -12.21
CA LEU A 128 -7.81 10.81 -11.62
C LEU A 128 -7.44 11.96 -12.55
N PHE A 129 -7.33 13.16 -12.01
CA PHE A 129 -6.98 14.38 -12.74
C PHE A 129 -5.74 15.05 -12.15
N LEU A 130 -4.96 15.69 -13.02
CA LEU A 130 -4.01 16.72 -12.65
C LEU A 130 -4.69 18.08 -12.80
N GLY A 131 -4.83 18.79 -11.68
CA GLY A 131 -5.64 19.98 -11.50
C GLY A 131 -7.00 19.69 -10.83
N ALA A 132 -7.65 20.74 -10.33
CA ALA A 132 -8.97 20.65 -9.69
C ALA A 132 -10.10 20.55 -10.73
N ALA A 133 -10.54 19.32 -11.02
CA ALA A 133 -11.57 19.05 -12.01
C ALA A 133 -12.97 19.46 -11.54
N THR A 134 -13.76 20.09 -12.40
CA THR A 134 -15.13 20.51 -12.14
C THR A 134 -16.04 20.24 -13.34
N GLY A 135 -17.35 20.12 -13.12
CA GLY A 135 -18.32 19.90 -14.20
C GLY A 135 -18.07 18.59 -14.96
N ASP A 136 -17.70 18.69 -16.24
CA ASP A 136 -17.37 17.55 -17.11
C ASP A 136 -15.88 17.13 -17.04
N GLY A 137 -15.08 17.78 -16.18
CA GLY A 137 -13.67 17.49 -15.98
C GLY A 137 -12.73 18.04 -17.06
N THR A 138 -13.26 18.70 -18.11
CA THR A 138 -12.44 19.23 -19.22
C THR A 138 -11.54 20.41 -18.83
N ASN A 139 -11.73 20.97 -17.64
CA ASN A 139 -10.91 22.03 -17.07
C ASN A 139 -9.61 21.53 -16.40
N ALA A 140 -9.41 20.21 -16.33
CA ALA A 140 -8.23 19.56 -15.77
C ALA A 140 -7.68 18.51 -16.76
N THR A 141 -6.46 18.03 -16.53
CA THR A 141 -5.88 16.98 -17.37
C THR A 141 -6.25 15.62 -16.78
N THR A 142 -6.99 14.79 -17.51
CA THR A 142 -7.24 13.40 -17.09
C THR A 142 -5.94 12.62 -17.16
N ILE A 143 -5.56 12.08 -16.01
CA ILE A 143 -4.37 11.25 -15.86
C ILE A 143 -4.73 9.80 -16.12
N ASP A 144 -5.82 9.34 -15.52
CA ASP A 144 -6.19 7.94 -15.53
C ASP A 144 -7.70 7.78 -15.33
N ILE A 145 -8.28 6.75 -15.95
CA ILE A 145 -9.73 6.48 -15.88
C ILE A 145 -10.00 4.98 -15.76
N TYR A 146 -11.01 4.62 -14.97
CA TYR A 146 -11.56 3.27 -14.91
C TYR A 146 -13.01 3.31 -15.38
N GLY A 147 -13.31 2.59 -16.44
CA GLY A 147 -14.61 2.57 -17.12
C GLY A 147 -14.73 3.56 -18.30
N ASP A 148 -15.72 3.30 -19.15
CA ASP A 148 -15.98 4.08 -20.35
C ASP A 148 -16.87 5.29 -20.03
N LEU A 149 -16.33 6.51 -20.12
CA LEU A 149 -17.07 7.73 -19.82
C LEU A 149 -18.35 7.85 -20.67
N GLY A 150 -19.48 8.11 -20.00
CA GLY A 150 -20.80 8.20 -20.65
C GLY A 150 -21.52 6.86 -20.83
N ILE A 151 -20.93 5.76 -20.36
CA ILE A 151 -21.52 4.43 -20.36
C ILE A 151 -21.78 4.00 -18.92
N ASP A 152 -22.97 3.45 -18.68
CA ASP A 152 -23.30 2.76 -17.43
C ASP A 152 -22.60 1.41 -17.42
N GLY A 153 -21.83 1.13 -16.37
CA GLY A 153 -20.99 -0.05 -16.23
C GLY A 153 -21.76 -1.35 -16.05
N SER A 154 -23.06 -1.29 -15.70
CA SER A 154 -23.91 -2.46 -15.48
C SER A 154 -23.88 -3.43 -16.68
N GLY A 155 -23.42 -4.66 -16.45
CA GLY A 155 -23.26 -5.70 -17.48
C GLY A 155 -22.14 -5.47 -18.50
N THR A 156 -21.26 -4.48 -18.29
CA THR A 156 -20.09 -4.24 -19.13
C THR A 156 -18.88 -5.07 -18.68
N ALA A 157 -17.79 -5.04 -19.45
CA ALA A 157 -16.56 -5.74 -19.10
C ALA A 157 -15.80 -5.13 -17.92
N TRP A 158 -16.21 -3.94 -17.45
CA TRP A 158 -15.58 -3.23 -16.35
C TRP A 158 -16.45 -3.08 -15.10
N GLU A 159 -17.61 -3.74 -15.10
CA GLU A 159 -18.47 -3.84 -13.94
C GLU A 159 -17.72 -4.47 -12.75
N TYR A 160 -17.80 -3.81 -11.61
CA TYR A 160 -17.17 -4.19 -10.35
C TYR A 160 -18.16 -4.20 -9.18
N THR A 161 -19.47 -4.26 -9.42
CA THR A 161 -20.50 -4.37 -8.37
C THR A 161 -20.28 -5.60 -7.51
N ASP A 162 -20.24 -5.41 -6.18
CA ASP A 162 -20.00 -6.48 -5.22
C ASP A 162 -18.73 -7.29 -5.56
N SER A 163 -17.69 -6.55 -5.97
CA SER A 163 -16.49 -7.07 -6.61
C SER A 163 -15.31 -6.10 -6.47
N TYR A 164 -14.25 -6.37 -7.21
CA TYR A 164 -13.00 -5.64 -7.20
C TYR A 164 -12.37 -5.59 -8.60
N ALA A 165 -11.36 -4.74 -8.79
CA ALA A 165 -10.52 -4.74 -9.97
C ALA A 165 -9.07 -4.40 -9.61
N TYR A 166 -8.11 -5.09 -10.23
CA TYR A 166 -6.67 -4.83 -10.07
C TYR A 166 -6.05 -4.34 -11.34
N ARG A 167 -5.17 -3.35 -11.23
CA ARG A 167 -4.37 -2.92 -12.37
C ARG A 167 -3.24 -3.92 -12.64
N CYS A 168 -3.07 -4.22 -13.90
CA CYS A 168 -2.05 -5.07 -14.48
C CYS A 168 -0.86 -4.32 -15.09
N GLY A 169 -1.06 -3.06 -15.52
CA GLY A 169 -0.05 -2.27 -16.21
C GLY A 169 0.41 -1.05 -15.42
N ASP A 170 1.67 -0.65 -15.60
CA ASP A 170 2.28 0.46 -14.84
C ASP A 170 2.24 1.79 -15.59
N THR A 171 1.22 2.01 -16.41
CA THR A 171 1.09 3.24 -17.21
C THR A 171 -0.32 3.77 -17.16
N ALA A 172 -0.45 5.06 -16.86
CA ALA A 172 -1.72 5.77 -16.83
C ALA A 172 -2.32 5.83 -18.24
N ASN A 173 -3.64 5.64 -18.35
CA ASN A 173 -4.28 5.51 -19.66
C ASN A 173 -4.76 6.85 -20.27
N GLY A 174 -4.48 7.98 -19.60
CA GLY A 174 -4.74 9.32 -20.13
C GLY A 174 -6.22 9.61 -20.42
N GLY A 175 -7.14 8.90 -19.75
CA GLY A 175 -8.57 9.09 -19.93
C GLY A 175 -9.23 8.19 -20.98
N VAL A 176 -8.53 7.17 -21.48
CA VAL A 176 -9.12 6.15 -22.35
C VAL A 176 -9.04 4.79 -21.66
N PHE A 177 -10.17 4.31 -21.17
CA PHE A 177 -10.21 3.04 -20.48
C PHE A 177 -9.77 1.88 -21.38
N THR A 178 -8.92 1.02 -20.83
CA THR A 178 -8.37 -0.14 -21.51
C THR A 178 -8.55 -1.35 -20.61
N THR A 179 -9.50 -2.22 -20.94
CA THR A 179 -9.83 -3.40 -20.12
C THR A 179 -8.65 -4.32 -19.89
N THR A 180 -7.69 -4.41 -20.81
CA THR A 180 -6.51 -5.27 -20.68
C THR A 180 -5.50 -4.78 -19.64
N ASP A 181 -5.63 -3.53 -19.20
CA ASP A 181 -4.82 -2.99 -18.11
C ASP A 181 -5.33 -3.46 -16.75
N TRP A 182 -6.41 -4.24 -16.70
CA TRP A 182 -7.08 -4.64 -15.48
C TRP A 182 -7.43 -6.13 -15.44
N THR A 183 -7.34 -6.71 -14.26
CA THR A 183 -8.03 -7.96 -13.93
C THR A 183 -9.36 -7.60 -13.28
N ILE A 184 -10.44 -7.97 -13.95
CA ILE A 184 -11.82 -7.66 -13.55
C ILE A 184 -12.56 -8.99 -13.52
N PRO A 185 -12.86 -9.54 -12.33
CA PRO A 185 -13.45 -10.87 -12.18
C PRO A 185 -14.96 -10.88 -12.51
N GLY A 186 -15.57 -9.69 -12.61
CA GLY A 186 -16.99 -9.48 -12.88
C GLY A 186 -17.82 -9.28 -11.61
N ALA A 187 -19.10 -8.95 -11.75
CA ALA A 187 -19.96 -8.63 -10.62
C ALA A 187 -20.20 -9.81 -9.65
N ASN A 188 -20.46 -9.49 -8.38
CA ASN A 188 -20.80 -10.41 -7.28
C ASN A 188 -19.70 -11.43 -6.94
N THR A 189 -18.43 -11.14 -7.22
CA THR A 189 -17.36 -12.11 -6.94
C THR A 189 -16.98 -12.16 -5.47
N LEU A 190 -17.22 -11.07 -4.72
CA LEU A 190 -17.02 -11.03 -3.27
C LEU A 190 -18.12 -11.79 -2.50
N GLU A 191 -19.25 -12.07 -3.15
CA GLU A 191 -20.36 -12.89 -2.61
C GLU A 191 -20.14 -14.41 -2.76
N ASN A 192 -19.08 -14.82 -3.47
CA ASN A 192 -18.91 -16.21 -3.88
C ASN A 192 -18.85 -17.16 -2.68
N GLY A 193 -19.87 -18.02 -2.59
CA GLY A 193 -19.97 -19.04 -1.55
C GLY A 193 -20.49 -18.55 -0.19
N CYS A 194 -20.82 -17.27 -0.05
CA CYS A 194 -21.18 -16.68 1.24
C CYS A 194 -22.67 -16.69 1.54
N SER A 195 -23.53 -16.61 0.51
CA SER A 195 -25.00 -16.64 0.69
C SER A 195 -25.51 -15.54 1.65
N GLY A 196 -24.89 -14.36 1.65
CA GLY A 196 -25.23 -13.25 2.55
C GLY A 196 -24.66 -13.40 3.97
N ASP A 197 -23.53 -14.09 4.13
CA ASP A 197 -22.83 -14.23 5.41
C ASP A 197 -21.66 -13.26 5.48
N ASP A 198 -21.82 -12.19 6.26
CA ASP A 198 -20.82 -11.12 6.43
C ASP A 198 -19.42 -11.67 6.81
N THR A 199 -19.34 -12.76 7.58
CA THR A 199 -18.05 -13.34 7.97
C THR A 199 -17.33 -13.96 6.78
N CYS A 200 -18.05 -14.68 5.93
CA CYS A 200 -17.52 -15.21 4.69
C CYS A 200 -17.18 -14.09 3.70
N GLU A 201 -18.04 -13.07 3.56
CA GLU A 201 -17.80 -11.94 2.66
C GLU A 201 -16.57 -11.13 3.08
N GLN A 202 -16.39 -10.90 4.38
CA GLN A 202 -15.18 -10.29 4.92
C GLN A 202 -13.94 -11.14 4.62
N ALA A 203 -14.06 -12.47 4.70
CA ALA A 203 -12.96 -13.36 4.32
C ALA A 203 -12.66 -13.27 2.80
N ASN A 204 -13.68 -13.14 1.95
CA ASN A 204 -13.50 -12.90 0.52
C ASN A 204 -12.84 -11.55 0.26
N LEU A 205 -13.25 -10.47 0.92
CA LEU A 205 -12.58 -9.16 0.86
C LEU A 205 -11.10 -9.31 1.20
N LEU A 206 -10.75 -9.84 2.37
CA LEU A 206 -9.35 -10.04 2.78
C LEU A 206 -8.56 -10.97 1.87
N ALA A 207 -9.22 -11.98 1.30
CA ALA A 207 -8.58 -12.94 0.41
C ALA A 207 -8.41 -12.39 -1.00
N GLN A 208 -9.19 -11.39 -1.41
CA GLN A 208 -9.23 -10.91 -2.77
C GLN A 208 -8.64 -9.53 -2.94
N THR A 209 -8.50 -8.74 -1.86
CA THR A 209 -8.11 -7.31 -1.85
C THR A 209 -6.94 -7.00 -0.95
N THR A 210 -6.14 -6.00 -1.33
CA THR A 210 -4.84 -5.72 -0.72
C THR A 210 -4.54 -4.22 -0.69
N PRO A 211 -5.33 -3.42 0.07
CA PRO A 211 -5.05 -1.99 0.19
C PRO A 211 -3.63 -1.75 0.69
N GLY A 212 -2.97 -0.75 0.12
CA GLY A 212 -1.59 -0.39 0.43
C GLY A 212 -0.56 -1.11 -0.45
N CYS A 213 -0.99 -1.84 -1.49
CA CYS A 213 -0.11 -2.68 -2.29
C CYS A 213 -0.60 -2.86 -3.74
N HIS A 214 0.03 -2.16 -4.68
CA HIS A 214 -0.10 -2.46 -6.11
C HIS A 214 0.78 -3.65 -6.50
N ALA A 215 0.17 -4.82 -6.73
CA ALA A 215 0.88 -6.07 -7.07
C ALA A 215 0.91 -6.44 -8.56
N GLY A 216 0.43 -5.57 -9.45
CA GLY A 216 0.19 -5.93 -10.85
C GLY A 216 -0.91 -6.99 -11.01
N CYS A 217 -0.85 -7.79 -12.09
CA CYS A 217 -1.85 -8.85 -12.34
C CYS A 217 -1.76 -10.00 -11.31
N GLY A 218 -2.37 -9.86 -10.13
CA GLY A 218 -2.28 -10.90 -9.10
C GLY A 218 -3.18 -10.76 -7.88
N GLY A 219 -4.20 -9.91 -7.95
CA GLY A 219 -5.18 -9.68 -6.88
C GLY A 219 -5.56 -10.89 -6.04
N GLY A 220 -5.57 -10.71 -4.72
CA GLY A 220 -6.03 -11.71 -3.78
C GLY A 220 -4.97 -12.73 -3.33
N GLY A 221 -3.88 -12.21 -2.81
CA GLY A 221 -2.83 -12.95 -2.12
C GLY A 221 -1.93 -11.92 -1.47
N GLY A 222 -2.02 -11.81 -0.14
CA GLY A 222 -1.44 -10.71 0.65
C GLY A 222 -0.06 -10.28 0.15
N CYS A 223 0.07 -8.98 -0.15
CA CYS A 223 1.29 -8.27 -0.51
C CYS A 223 2.39 -9.17 -1.09
N GLY A 224 2.13 -9.67 -2.30
CA GLY A 224 3.14 -10.19 -3.20
C GLY A 224 3.17 -9.31 -4.44
N GLY A 225 3.74 -8.09 -4.34
CA GLY A 225 4.12 -7.35 -5.55
C GLY A 225 4.09 -5.83 -5.56
N GLY A 226 4.04 -5.12 -4.43
CA GLY A 226 4.22 -3.65 -4.38
C GLY A 226 4.88 -3.17 -3.09
N GLY A 227 4.63 -3.88 -1.98
CA GLY A 227 5.59 -4.02 -0.89
C GLY A 227 6.65 -5.05 -1.24
N ILE A 228 7.89 -4.81 -0.84
CA ILE A 228 9.09 -5.63 -1.12
C ILE A 228 9.11 -6.93 -0.28
N GLY A 229 7.94 -7.41 0.13
CA GLY A 229 7.74 -8.60 0.94
C GLY A 229 6.41 -8.59 1.70
N THR A 230 6.21 -9.64 2.50
CA THR A 230 4.97 -9.88 3.25
C THR A 230 5.28 -9.94 4.76
N ALA A 231 4.63 -9.09 5.54
CA ALA A 231 4.69 -9.17 7.00
C ALA A 231 3.90 -10.38 7.53
N TYR A 232 4.41 -11.04 8.56
CA TYR A 232 3.77 -12.20 9.19
C TYR A 232 4.19 -12.32 10.66
N CYS A 233 3.66 -13.32 11.38
CA CYS A 233 4.05 -13.63 12.76
C CYS A 233 3.77 -12.46 13.73
N PHE A 234 2.55 -11.96 13.69
CA PHE A 234 2.09 -10.91 14.59
C PHE A 234 1.85 -11.47 16.00
N CYS A 235 2.07 -10.62 17.00
CA CYS A 235 1.84 -10.94 18.40
C CYS A 235 0.57 -10.22 18.93
N ASP A 236 -0.43 -10.12 18.08
CA ASP A 236 -1.72 -9.43 18.32
C ASP A 236 -2.79 -10.35 18.96
N GLY A 237 -2.44 -11.61 19.22
CA GLY A 237 -3.33 -12.62 19.79
C GLY A 237 -4.03 -13.53 18.77
N THR A 238 -3.76 -13.35 17.47
CA THR A 238 -4.31 -14.22 16.40
C THR A 238 -3.48 -15.49 16.17
N GLY A 239 -2.20 -15.48 16.55
CA GLY A 239 -1.25 -16.58 16.38
C GLY A 239 -0.73 -17.18 17.70
N THR A 240 0.60 -17.33 17.82
CA THR A 240 1.23 -17.82 19.06
C THR A 240 0.93 -16.85 20.20
N THR A 241 0.49 -17.38 21.35
CA THR A 241 0.16 -16.58 22.53
C THR A 241 1.35 -15.71 22.97
N SER A 242 1.09 -14.42 23.19
CA SER A 242 2.10 -13.47 23.64
C SER A 242 2.73 -13.89 24.98
N PRO A 243 4.06 -13.77 25.14
CA PRO A 243 4.71 -14.10 26.39
C PRO A 243 4.30 -13.10 27.49
N CYS A 244 4.06 -13.56 28.72
CA CYS A 244 3.73 -12.67 29.85
C CYS A 244 2.47 -11.78 29.65
N GLY A 245 1.64 -12.07 28.66
CA GLY A 245 0.43 -11.31 28.36
C GLY A 245 0.67 -9.96 27.68
N ASN A 246 1.81 -9.77 27.01
CA ASN A 246 2.17 -8.53 26.31
C ASN A 246 1.77 -8.55 24.82
N ALA A 247 0.50 -8.83 24.52
CA ALA A 247 0.06 -8.76 23.12
C ALA A 247 0.28 -7.34 22.55
N GLY A 248 0.81 -7.26 21.34
CA GLY A 248 1.01 -6.01 20.59
C GLY A 248 -0.26 -5.54 19.87
N GLY A 249 -0.15 -4.45 19.11
CA GLY A 249 -1.19 -4.01 18.19
C GLY A 249 -1.32 -4.94 16.98
N ALA A 250 -2.38 -4.75 16.19
CA ALA A 250 -2.57 -5.47 14.93
C ALA A 250 -1.38 -5.19 13.99
N GLY A 251 -0.82 -6.23 13.39
CA GLY A 251 0.33 -6.10 12.47
C GLY A 251 1.70 -5.94 13.14
N GLU A 252 1.78 -5.95 14.48
CA GLU A 252 3.02 -5.70 15.22
C GLU A 252 3.60 -6.97 15.89
N GLY A 253 4.86 -6.87 16.31
CA GLY A 253 5.46 -7.79 17.28
C GLY A 253 4.84 -7.66 18.68
N CYS A 254 5.36 -8.40 19.67
CA CYS A 254 4.81 -8.30 21.04
C CYS A 254 5.13 -6.94 21.65
N ALA A 255 4.26 -6.44 22.51
CA ALA A 255 4.45 -5.15 23.15
C ALA A 255 5.77 -5.10 23.93
N ASN A 256 6.57 -4.05 23.73
CA ASN A 256 7.82 -3.80 24.43
C ASN A 256 7.60 -2.87 25.65
N GLY A 257 8.67 -2.49 26.35
CA GLY A 257 8.61 -1.64 27.54
C GLY A 257 7.92 -0.27 27.37
N SER A 258 7.68 0.18 26.13
CA SER A 258 6.88 1.37 25.82
C SER A 258 5.37 1.12 25.72
N GLY A 259 4.96 -0.14 25.57
CA GLY A 259 3.58 -0.56 25.30
C GLY A 259 3.25 -0.83 23.82
N LEU A 260 4.13 -0.47 22.89
CA LEU A 260 3.99 -0.73 21.45
C LEU A 260 4.72 -2.01 21.01
N GLY A 261 4.26 -2.67 19.95
CA GLY A 261 4.97 -3.79 19.33
C GLY A 261 5.92 -3.30 18.23
N GLY A 262 7.15 -3.82 18.19
CA GLY A 262 8.06 -3.46 17.10
C GLY A 262 7.53 -3.94 15.75
N THR A 263 7.72 -3.14 14.69
CA THR A 263 7.35 -3.51 13.32
C THR A 263 8.57 -3.60 12.41
N LEU A 264 8.48 -4.42 11.37
CA LEU A 264 9.47 -4.54 10.30
C LEU A 264 8.77 -4.49 8.94
N GLY A 265 9.23 -3.58 8.10
CA GLY A 265 8.89 -3.46 6.68
C GLY A 265 10.14 -3.37 5.80
N ALA A 266 9.94 -3.08 4.52
CA ALA A 266 11.03 -2.90 3.56
C ALA A 266 10.69 -1.88 2.47
N SER A 267 11.72 -1.16 1.99
CA SER A 267 11.71 -0.24 0.84
C SER A 267 12.85 -0.58 -0.15
N GLY A 268 12.84 -0.01 -1.37
CA GLY A 268 13.78 -0.35 -2.46
C GLY A 268 13.26 -1.38 -3.48
N SER A 269 14.06 -2.41 -3.81
CA SER A 269 13.65 -3.49 -4.73
C SER A 269 14.16 -4.87 -4.31
N THR A 270 13.55 -5.93 -4.81
CA THR A 270 14.01 -7.33 -4.65
C THR A 270 15.13 -7.71 -5.64
N SER A 271 15.73 -6.72 -6.33
CA SER A 271 16.79 -6.96 -7.30
C SER A 271 18.17 -7.05 -6.62
N LEU A 272 18.76 -8.24 -6.67
CA LEU A 272 20.14 -8.47 -6.21
C LEU A 272 21.17 -7.62 -6.97
N SER A 273 20.85 -7.21 -8.19
CA SER A 273 21.75 -6.38 -8.99
C SER A 273 21.64 -4.89 -8.65
N ALA A 274 20.48 -4.44 -8.16
CA ALA A 274 20.30 -3.09 -7.66
C ALA A 274 20.91 -2.93 -6.27
N GLY A 275 20.76 -3.96 -5.42
CA GLY A 275 21.33 -3.97 -4.06
C GLY A 275 20.79 -2.82 -3.19
N ASP A 276 19.55 -2.40 -3.46
CA ASP A 276 18.93 -1.20 -2.90
C ASP A 276 17.81 -1.51 -1.88
N LEU A 277 17.59 -2.78 -1.56
CA LEU A 277 16.62 -3.19 -0.54
C LEU A 277 17.04 -2.69 0.84
N VAL A 278 16.15 -1.97 1.51
CA VAL A 278 16.31 -1.48 2.88
C VAL A 278 15.26 -2.13 3.78
N LEU A 279 15.69 -2.77 4.86
CA LEU A 279 14.78 -3.17 5.94
C LEU A 279 14.59 -2.00 6.90
N GLU A 280 13.34 -1.78 7.30
CA GLU A 280 12.94 -0.66 8.13
C GLU A 280 12.23 -1.18 9.36
N GLY A 281 12.88 -1.03 10.51
CA GLY A 281 12.31 -1.36 11.81
C GLY A 281 11.76 -0.12 12.50
N SER A 282 10.55 -0.20 13.02
CA SER A 282 9.89 0.90 13.75
C SER A 282 9.37 0.45 15.11
N GLN A 283 9.04 1.42 15.95
CA GLN A 283 8.43 1.22 17.28
C GLN A 283 9.30 0.38 18.25
N ALA A 284 10.60 0.27 17.98
CA ALA A 284 11.54 -0.29 18.95
C ALA A 284 11.79 0.70 20.10
N ILE A 285 12.51 0.27 21.14
CA ILE A 285 12.92 1.21 22.20
C ILE A 285 13.95 2.19 21.60
N ALA A 286 13.69 3.48 21.73
CA ALA A 286 14.55 4.54 21.22
C ALA A 286 15.99 4.44 21.74
N THR A 287 16.97 4.80 20.91
CA THR A 287 18.41 4.81 21.23
C THR A 287 18.97 3.47 21.71
N GLN A 288 18.35 2.36 21.30
CA GLN A 288 18.79 1.01 21.63
C GLN A 288 19.31 0.27 20.41
N PRO A 289 20.34 -0.59 20.56
CA PRO A 289 20.82 -1.39 19.45
C PRO A 289 19.82 -2.51 19.12
N GLY A 290 19.62 -2.72 17.82
CA GLY A 290 18.92 -3.86 17.25
C GLY A 290 19.76 -4.55 16.18
N LEU A 291 19.52 -5.84 16.00
CA LEU A 291 20.18 -6.69 15.02
C LEU A 291 19.16 -7.12 13.98
N PHE A 292 19.32 -6.63 12.75
CA PHE A 292 18.66 -7.19 11.58
C PHE A 292 19.29 -8.53 11.26
N PHE A 293 18.46 -9.55 11.08
CA PHE A 293 18.91 -10.88 10.70
C PHE A 293 17.93 -11.51 9.72
N GLN A 294 18.43 -12.52 9.01
CA GLN A 294 17.60 -13.37 8.16
C GLN A 294 17.65 -14.83 8.59
N GLY A 295 16.68 -15.60 8.10
CA GLY A 295 16.65 -17.05 8.06
C GLY A 295 16.11 -17.55 6.73
N ASP A 296 16.16 -18.88 6.55
CA ASP A 296 15.68 -19.53 5.33
C ASP A 296 14.20 -19.98 5.45
N LEU A 297 13.64 -20.03 6.66
CA LEU A 297 12.28 -20.54 6.88
C LEU A 297 11.55 -19.81 8.01
N GLN A 298 10.24 -19.69 7.84
CA GLN A 298 9.33 -19.24 8.88
C GLN A 298 9.23 -20.30 9.99
N ILE A 299 9.41 -19.89 11.23
CA ILE A 299 9.26 -20.78 12.39
C ILE A 299 7.78 -21.03 12.65
N ALA A 300 7.44 -22.29 12.94
CA ALA A 300 6.08 -22.72 13.27
C ALA A 300 5.03 -22.34 12.21
N GLY A 301 5.41 -22.39 10.93
CA GLY A 301 4.50 -22.06 9.82
C GLY A 301 4.07 -20.59 9.80
N GLY A 302 4.91 -19.68 10.30
CA GLY A 302 4.63 -18.25 10.34
C GLY A 302 4.00 -17.77 11.64
N ALA A 303 3.63 -18.66 12.56
CA ALA A 303 3.11 -18.26 13.88
C ALA A 303 4.22 -17.85 14.86
N GLY A 304 5.48 -18.23 14.60
CA GLY A 304 6.62 -17.99 15.48
C GLY A 304 6.55 -18.75 16.81
N VAL A 305 7.63 -18.63 17.59
CA VAL A 305 7.75 -19.22 18.94
C VAL A 305 8.24 -18.18 19.92
N VAL A 306 7.80 -18.29 21.17
CA VAL A 306 8.24 -17.39 22.25
C VAL A 306 9.76 -17.35 22.36
N PHE A 307 10.33 -16.14 22.32
CA PHE A 307 11.74 -15.88 22.49
C PHE A 307 11.95 -14.51 23.14
N GLY A 308 12.29 -14.51 24.43
CA GLY A 308 12.36 -13.28 25.23
C GLY A 308 10.98 -12.68 25.46
N ASP A 309 10.87 -11.37 25.26
CA ASP A 309 9.59 -10.65 25.37
C ASP A 309 8.77 -10.72 24.07
N GLY A 310 9.30 -11.38 23.04
CA GLY A 310 8.71 -11.42 21.69
C GLY A 310 8.51 -12.83 21.14
N LEU A 311 8.17 -12.88 19.85
CA LEU A 311 8.13 -14.11 19.05
C LEU A 311 9.30 -14.12 18.07
N ARG A 312 10.00 -15.25 17.97
CA ARG A 312 10.95 -15.48 16.89
C ARG A 312 10.25 -16.10 15.70
N CYS A 313 10.33 -15.40 14.57
CA CYS A 313 9.58 -15.69 13.35
C CYS A 313 10.50 -16.20 12.25
N ALA A 314 11.66 -15.57 12.06
CA ALA A 314 12.68 -16.00 11.11
C ALA A 314 13.63 -17.06 11.71
N GLY A 315 13.86 -18.16 10.99
CA GLY A 315 14.63 -19.30 11.48
C GLY A 315 15.34 -20.09 10.40
N THR A 316 16.13 -21.07 10.85
CA THR A 316 17.01 -21.92 10.02
C THR A 316 18.13 -21.12 9.34
N ASN A 317 19.37 -21.65 9.36
CA ASN A 317 20.56 -21.04 8.74
C ASN A 317 20.69 -19.52 8.98
N VAL A 318 20.49 -19.08 10.22
CA VAL A 318 20.38 -17.64 10.51
C VAL A 318 21.68 -16.90 10.22
N ILE A 319 21.55 -15.82 9.44
CA ILE A 319 22.62 -14.89 9.12
C ILE A 319 22.33 -13.55 9.78
N ARG A 320 23.33 -13.00 10.46
CA ARG A 320 23.28 -11.66 11.05
C ARG A 320 23.68 -10.65 9.99
N LEU A 321 22.82 -9.69 9.69
CA LEU A 321 23.03 -8.72 8.62
C LEU A 321 23.74 -7.48 9.17
N GLU A 322 23.07 -6.74 10.04
CA GLU A 322 23.55 -5.46 10.52
C GLU A 322 23.05 -5.15 11.93
N VAL A 323 23.91 -4.53 12.75
CA VAL A 323 23.49 -3.94 14.03
C VAL A 323 23.31 -2.45 13.83
N VAL A 324 22.09 -1.97 14.06
CA VAL A 324 21.73 -0.55 13.93
C VAL A 324 21.16 -0.07 15.27
N VAL A 325 21.51 1.15 15.66
CA VAL A 325 20.92 1.78 16.85
C VAL A 325 19.69 2.54 16.40
N SER A 326 18.55 2.27 17.05
CA SER A 326 17.32 3.01 16.79
C SER A 326 17.48 4.49 17.13
N ASP A 327 16.76 5.34 16.41
CA ASP A 327 16.78 6.78 16.62
C ASP A 327 15.96 7.19 17.86
N ALA A 328 15.64 8.48 17.97
CA ALA A 328 14.85 9.00 19.09
C ALA A 328 13.38 8.56 19.08
N ASN A 329 12.85 8.14 17.93
CA ASN A 329 11.48 7.64 17.76
C ASN A 329 11.39 6.11 17.88
N GLY A 330 12.54 5.42 17.86
CA GLY A 330 12.57 3.96 17.86
C GLY A 330 12.69 3.35 16.47
N ASP A 331 13.03 4.17 15.47
CA ASP A 331 13.16 3.74 14.08
C ASP A 331 14.61 3.38 13.74
N SER A 332 14.80 2.42 12.84
CA SER A 332 16.11 1.99 12.36
C SER A 332 16.00 1.41 10.95
N SER A 333 17.02 1.65 10.12
CA SER A 333 17.06 1.13 8.75
C SER A 333 18.41 0.49 8.47
N THR A 334 18.44 -0.57 7.66
CA THR A 334 19.71 -1.13 7.18
C THR A 334 20.40 -0.18 6.22
N THR A 335 21.73 -0.20 6.21
CA THR A 335 22.56 0.63 5.31
C THR A 335 23.44 -0.20 4.38
N ILE A 336 23.39 -1.52 4.52
CA ILE A 336 24.12 -2.48 3.68
C ILE A 336 23.22 -3.03 2.58
N ASP A 337 23.84 -3.55 1.52
CA ASP A 337 23.18 -4.45 0.58
C ASP A 337 22.88 -5.77 1.30
N ILE A 338 21.62 -5.93 1.74
CA ILE A 338 21.20 -7.11 2.49
C ILE A 338 21.11 -8.36 1.62
N GLY A 339 20.92 -8.22 0.32
CA GLY A 339 20.85 -9.34 -0.62
C GLY A 339 22.22 -9.99 -0.73
N ALA A 340 23.24 -9.18 -1.03
CA ALA A 340 24.63 -9.63 -1.05
C ALA A 340 25.14 -10.01 0.35
N GLY A 341 24.86 -9.19 1.37
CA GLY A 341 25.27 -9.43 2.76
C GLY A 341 24.65 -10.68 3.38
N GLY A 342 23.43 -10.99 2.96
CA GLY A 342 22.67 -12.18 3.33
C GLY A 342 22.94 -13.41 2.46
N GLY A 343 23.67 -13.26 1.35
CA GLY A 343 23.92 -14.33 0.39
C GLY A 343 22.65 -14.85 -0.28
N ALA A 344 21.66 -13.98 -0.49
CA ALA A 344 20.45 -14.31 -1.24
C ALA A 344 20.77 -14.57 -2.71
N ALA A 345 20.09 -15.54 -3.30
CA ALA A 345 20.15 -15.83 -4.72
C ALA A 345 18.79 -15.60 -5.39
N ALA A 346 18.85 -15.37 -6.68
CA ALA A 346 17.70 -15.35 -7.59
C ALA A 346 16.73 -16.51 -7.33
N GLY A 347 15.48 -16.18 -6.99
CA GLY A 347 14.43 -17.16 -6.66
C GLY A 347 14.43 -17.67 -5.22
N ASP A 348 15.35 -17.22 -4.36
CA ASP A 348 15.28 -17.50 -2.93
C ASP A 348 14.10 -16.76 -2.29
N SER A 349 13.46 -17.41 -1.31
CA SER A 349 12.67 -16.71 -0.30
C SER A 349 13.47 -16.62 0.99
N LYS A 350 13.56 -15.41 1.56
CA LYS A 350 14.29 -15.13 2.80
C LYS A 350 13.38 -14.48 3.83
N GLU A 351 13.63 -14.81 5.08
CA GLU A 351 12.81 -14.41 6.21
C GLU A 351 13.58 -13.45 7.11
N TYR A 352 13.11 -12.24 7.29
CA TYR A 352 13.79 -11.17 8.02
C TYR A 352 13.08 -10.85 9.33
N GLN A 353 13.86 -10.42 10.32
CA GLN A 353 13.34 -9.95 11.59
C GLN A 353 14.36 -9.02 12.27
N LEU A 354 13.89 -8.04 13.05
CA LEU A 354 14.74 -7.20 13.89
C LEU A 354 14.66 -7.68 15.35
N TRP A 355 15.82 -8.05 15.91
CA TRP A 355 15.97 -8.38 17.33
C TRP A 355 16.60 -7.20 18.08
N TYR A 356 15.83 -6.51 18.92
CA TYR A 356 16.26 -5.25 19.55
C TYR A 356 16.27 -5.30 21.07
N ARG A 357 17.06 -4.42 21.66
CA ARG A 357 17.17 -4.30 23.12
C ARG A 357 15.97 -3.57 23.72
N ASP A 358 15.48 -4.10 24.82
CA ASP A 358 14.38 -3.54 25.61
C ASP A 358 14.76 -3.56 27.11
N PRO A 359 15.76 -2.77 27.53
CA PRO A 359 16.37 -2.93 28.85
C PRO A 359 15.52 -2.35 30.00
N ALA A 360 14.55 -1.47 29.71
CA ALA A 360 13.75 -0.77 30.70
C ALA A 360 12.28 -1.17 30.55
N SER A 361 11.64 -1.59 31.64
CA SER A 361 10.22 -2.00 31.63
C SER A 361 9.88 -3.20 30.72
N SER A 362 10.88 -3.98 30.31
CA SER A 362 10.79 -5.28 29.64
C SER A 362 9.66 -6.15 30.21
N PRO A 363 8.57 -6.39 29.46
CA PRO A 363 7.38 -7.10 29.97
C PRO A 363 7.64 -8.50 30.54
N CYS A 364 8.60 -9.25 29.99
CA CYS A 364 9.01 -10.55 30.54
C CYS A 364 10.31 -10.51 31.33
N GLY A 365 10.95 -9.33 31.44
CA GLY A 365 12.25 -9.18 32.09
C GLY A 365 13.42 -9.76 31.30
N SER A 366 13.23 -10.14 30.03
CA SER A 366 14.30 -10.73 29.18
C SER A 366 15.26 -9.68 28.64
N THR A 367 14.88 -8.40 28.71
CA THR A 367 15.64 -7.21 28.27
C THR A 367 15.82 -7.05 26.76
N PHE A 368 15.01 -7.76 25.97
CA PHE A 368 14.98 -7.70 24.52
C PHE A 368 13.62 -8.17 23.98
N ASN A 369 13.29 -7.72 22.78
CA ASN A 369 12.08 -8.08 22.07
C ASN A 369 12.35 -8.21 20.55
N LEU A 370 11.36 -8.62 19.77
CA LEU A 370 11.44 -8.80 18.32
C LEU A 370 10.23 -8.15 17.63
N THR A 371 10.44 -7.72 16.40
CA THR A 371 9.38 -7.24 15.50
C THR A 371 8.52 -8.40 14.99
N ASN A 372 7.51 -8.12 14.16
CA ASN A 372 6.95 -9.12 13.24
C ASN A 372 8.05 -9.73 12.33
N GLY A 373 7.74 -10.88 11.72
CA GLY A 373 8.54 -11.43 10.62
C GLY A 373 8.22 -10.74 9.29
N PHE A 374 9.17 -10.74 8.37
CA PHE A 374 8.99 -10.18 7.03
C PHE A 374 9.59 -11.12 5.97
N SER A 375 8.78 -11.58 5.03
CA SER A 375 9.16 -12.57 4.01
C SER A 375 9.42 -11.86 2.69
N ILE A 376 10.58 -12.07 2.07
CA ILE A 376 10.95 -11.46 0.78
C ILE A 376 11.33 -12.56 -0.20
N SER A 377 10.77 -12.49 -1.41
CA SER A 377 11.19 -13.29 -2.55
C SER A 377 12.16 -12.48 -3.41
N TRP A 378 13.35 -13.02 -3.69
CA TRP A 378 14.38 -12.33 -4.46
C TRP A 378 14.24 -12.61 -5.96
N ASP A 379 14.33 -11.56 -6.77
CA ASP A 379 14.12 -11.64 -8.22
C ASP A 379 15.26 -12.38 -8.92
N ALA A 380 14.90 -13.02 -10.04
CA ALA A 380 15.80 -13.87 -10.82
C ALA A 380 16.83 -13.13 -11.67
#